data_AF-A0A528CEA1-F1
#
_entry.id   AF-A0A528CEA1-F1
#
_cell.length_a   1.000
_cell.length_b   1.000
_cell.length_c   1.000
_cell.angle_alpha   90.00
_cell.angle_beta   90.00
_cell.angle_gamma   90.00
#
_symmetry.space_group_name_H-M   'P 1'
#
loop_
_entity.id
_entity.type
_entity.pdbx_description
1 polymer ?
#
loop_
_entity_poly.entity_id
_entity_poly.type
_entity_poly.pdbx_seq_one_letter_code
_entity_poly.pdbx_strand_id
1 'polypeptide(L)' 'MFGDIVKVTPSSKVVGDMALMMVSQDLTVADVENPAKDIAFPDSVVSMLRGDLGQSPGGWPEALQKKVLKGD' A
#
# COMPACT_ATOMS: atom_id res chain seq x y z
N MET A 1 7.81 -3.87 -0.47
CA MET A 1 6.55 -3.10 -0.57
C MET A 1 6.08 -2.49 0.76
N PHE A 2 5.43 -3.20 1.70
CA PHE A 2 4.86 -2.54 2.92
C PHE A 2 5.74 -2.55 4.18
N GLY A 3 6.98 -3.05 4.13
CA GLY A 3 7.89 -3.02 5.29
C GLY A 3 7.64 -4.12 6.34
N ASP A 4 7.26 -5.33 5.88
CA ASP A 4 7.06 -6.53 6.70
C ASP A 4 6.16 -6.34 7.95
N ILE A 5 4.95 -5.85 7.72
CA ILE A 5 3.96 -5.63 8.78
C ILE A 5 3.37 -6.93 9.34
N VAL A 6 2.87 -6.82 10.57
CA VAL A 6 1.99 -7.82 11.18
C VAL A 6 0.69 -7.90 10.37
N LYS A 7 0.32 -9.11 9.94
CA LYS A 7 -0.82 -9.39 9.07
C LYS A 7 -1.92 -10.10 9.86
N VAL A 8 -2.78 -9.32 10.48
CA VAL A 8 -4.00 -9.78 11.19
C VAL A 8 -5.13 -8.82 10.86
N THR A 9 -6.38 -9.17 11.15
CA THR A 9 -7.49 -8.24 10.89
C THR A 9 -7.26 -6.90 11.62
N PRO A 10 -7.34 -5.74 10.95
CA PRO A 10 -7.73 -5.51 9.55
C PRO A 10 -6.58 -5.44 8.52
N SER A 11 -5.30 -5.42 8.93
CA SER A 11 -4.15 -5.31 8.01
C SER A 11 -4.02 -6.48 7.02
N SER A 12 -4.46 -7.68 7.39
CA SER A 12 -4.50 -8.85 6.47
C SER A 12 -5.42 -8.61 5.26
N LYS A 13 -6.55 -7.94 5.45
CA LYS A 13 -7.45 -7.53 4.36
C LYS A 13 -6.74 -6.57 3.41
N VAL A 14 -6.04 -5.56 3.95
CA VAL A 14 -5.34 -4.55 3.14
C VAL A 14 -4.31 -5.19 2.22
N VAL A 15 -3.52 -6.13 2.75
CA VAL A 15 -2.54 -6.87 1.95
C VAL A 15 -3.22 -7.73 0.88
N GLY A 16 -4.37 -8.33 1.20
CA GLY A 16 -5.18 -9.10 0.25
C GLY A 16 -5.74 -8.24 -0.89
N ASP A 17 -6.36 -7.10 -0.58
CA ASP A 17 -6.91 -6.16 -1.58
C ASP A 17 -5.81 -5.67 -2.54
N MET A 18 -4.61 -5.38 -2.00
CA MET A 18 -3.46 -4.98 -2.82
C MET A 18 -2.97 -6.12 -3.72
N ALA A 19 -2.85 -7.34 -3.19
CA ALA A 19 -2.41 -8.49 -3.97
C ALA A 19 -3.39 -8.81 -5.12
N LEU A 20 -4.70 -8.75 -4.85
CA LEU A 20 -5.73 -8.92 -5.86
C LEU A 20 -5.63 -7.86 -6.97
N MET A 21 -5.42 -6.60 -6.59
CA MET A 21 -5.23 -5.51 -7.56
C MET A 21 -3.99 -5.73 -8.43
N MET A 22 -2.86 -6.12 -7.83
CA MET A 22 -1.62 -6.40 -8.55
C MET A 22 -1.78 -7.53 -9.57
N VAL A 23 -2.43 -8.62 -9.19
CA VAL A 23 -2.69 -9.75 -10.10
C VAL A 23 -3.66 -9.33 -11.21
N SER A 24 -4.72 -8.60 -10.88
CA SER A 24 -5.74 -8.20 -11.85
C SER A 24 -5.22 -7.20 -12.90
N GLN A 25 -4.16 -6.46 -12.57
CA GLN A 25 -3.57 -5.44 -13.43
C GLN A 25 -2.17 -5.83 -13.95
N ASP A 26 -1.74 -7.08 -13.76
CA ASP A 26 -0.40 -7.58 -14.13
C ASP A 26 0.74 -6.67 -13.63
N LEU A 27 0.64 -6.20 -12.39
CA LEU A 27 1.61 -5.29 -11.77
C LEU A 27 2.67 -6.05 -10.98
N THR A 28 3.93 -5.75 -11.26
CA THR A 28 5.05 -6.13 -10.41
C THR A 28 5.20 -5.18 -9.22
N VAL A 29 5.99 -5.56 -8.22
CA VAL A 29 6.33 -4.64 -7.10
C VAL A 29 7.04 -3.39 -7.63
N ALA A 30 7.92 -3.53 -8.62
CA ALA A 30 8.62 -2.41 -9.23
C ALA A 30 7.66 -1.44 -9.94
N ASP A 31 6.61 -1.95 -10.58
CA ASP A 31 5.56 -1.12 -11.17
C ASP A 31 4.81 -0.31 -10.11
N VAL A 32 4.49 -0.96 -8.98
CA VAL A 32 3.81 -0.31 -7.85
C VAL A 32 4.67 0.81 -7.26
N GLU A 33 5.97 0.59 -7.12
CA GLU A 33 6.91 1.55 -6.53
C GLU A 33 7.36 2.63 -7.54
N ASN A 34 7.12 2.45 -8.84
CA ASN A 34 7.52 3.41 -9.89
C ASN A 34 6.70 4.71 -9.85
N PRO A 35 7.30 5.89 -9.59
CA PRO A 35 6.57 7.16 -9.49
C PRO A 35 5.96 7.63 -10.83
N ALA A 36 6.44 7.16 -11.97
CA ALA A 36 5.92 7.52 -13.29
C ALA A 36 4.67 6.72 -13.70
N LYS A 37 4.34 5.64 -12.96
CA LYS A 37 3.18 4.80 -13.24
C LYS A 37 2.00 5.21 -12.36
N ASP A 38 0.94 5.73 -12.97
CA ASP A 38 -0.28 6.05 -12.25
C ASP A 38 -1.04 4.76 -11.90
N ILE A 39 -1.40 4.62 -10.63
CA ILE A 39 -2.06 3.44 -10.07
C ILE A 39 -3.17 3.94 -9.14
N ALA A 40 -4.38 3.44 -9.35
CA ALA A 40 -5.49 3.62 -8.43
C ALA A 40 -5.38 2.58 -7.32
N PHE A 41 -4.90 3.00 -6.15
CA PHE A 41 -4.77 2.12 -4.98
C PHE A 41 -6.13 1.86 -4.33
N PRO A 42 -6.38 0.65 -3.80
CA PRO A 42 -7.58 0.38 -3.01
C PRO A 42 -7.68 1.32 -1.80
N ASP A 43 -8.90 1.73 -1.45
CA ASP A 43 -9.15 2.62 -0.30
C ASP A 43 -8.56 2.06 1.00
N SER A 44 -8.57 0.75 1.16
CA SER A 44 -7.99 0.06 2.33
C SER A 44 -6.47 0.28 2.45
N VAL A 45 -5.76 0.35 1.32
CA VAL A 45 -4.33 0.66 1.25
C VAL A 45 -4.08 2.13 1.55
N VAL A 46 -4.89 3.02 0.99
CA VAL A 46 -4.82 4.47 1.24
C VAL A 46 -5.01 4.76 2.73
N SER A 47 -6.07 4.24 3.34
CA SER A 47 -6.35 4.40 4.77
C SER A 47 -5.25 3.84 5.67
N MET A 48 -4.70 2.67 5.33
CA MET A 48 -3.59 2.09 6.10
C MET A 48 -2.36 3.01 6.09
N LEU A 49 -1.98 3.50 4.91
CA LEU A 49 -0.79 4.35 4.74
C LEU A 49 -1.00 5.79 5.23
N ARG A 50 -2.25 6.25 5.33
CA ARG A 50 -2.60 7.48 6.05
C ARG A 50 -2.40 7.36 7.56
N GLY A 51 -2.49 6.13 8.09
CA GLY A 51 -2.36 5.82 9.51
C GLY A 51 -3.68 5.51 10.21
N ASP A 52 -4.78 5.33 9.48
CA ASP A 52 -6.11 5.05 10.03
C ASP A 52 -6.15 3.69 10.78
N LEU A 53 -5.19 2.81 10.48
CA LEU A 53 -5.02 1.50 11.14
C LEU A 53 -3.89 1.48 12.17
N GLY A 54 -3.37 2.66 12.54
CA GLY A 54 -2.19 2.80 13.39
C GLY A 54 -0.89 2.92 12.59
N GLN A 55 0.23 2.86 13.30
CA GLN A 55 1.57 3.03 12.75
C GLN A 55 2.36 1.73 12.81
N SER A 56 3.12 1.45 11.76
CA SER A 56 4.11 0.38 11.78
C SER A 56 5.27 0.75 12.72
N PRO A 57 5.86 -0.18 13.49
CA PRO A 57 7.00 0.09 14.38
C PRO A 57 8.21 0.74 13.68
N GLY A 58 8.37 0.50 12.37
CA GLY A 58 9.42 1.09 11.53
C GLY A 58 8.93 2.21 10.62
N GLY A 59 7.68 2.67 10.77
CA GLY A 59 7.02 3.57 9.84
C GLY A 59 6.66 2.91 8.50
N TRP A 60 6.10 3.72 7.60
CA TRP A 60 5.77 3.30 6.24
C TRP A 60 6.91 3.66 5.28
N PRO A 61 7.15 2.85 4.23
CA PRO A 61 8.11 3.22 3.19
C PRO A 61 7.71 4.55 2.51
N GLU A 62 8.52 5.60 2.73
CA GLU A 62 8.16 6.99 2.39
C GLU A 62 7.79 7.18 0.92
N ALA A 63 8.54 6.57 0.01
CA ALA A 63 8.29 6.68 -1.43
C ALA A 63 6.91 6.10 -1.81
N LEU A 64 6.54 4.97 -1.23
CA LEU A 64 5.24 4.33 -1.46
C LEU A 64 4.12 5.14 -0.80
N GLN A 65 4.31 5.57 0.45
CA GLN A 65 3.34 6.38 1.18
C GLN A 65 3.02 7.67 0.41
N LYS A 66 4.04 8.40 -0.03
CA LYS A 66 3.87 9.63 -0.82
C LYS A 66 3.12 9.39 -2.13
N LYS A 67 3.43 8.29 -2.83
CA LYS A 67 2.76 7.92 -4.08
C LYS A 67 1.27 7.61 -3.85
N VAL A 68 0.95 6.87 -2.79
CA VAL A 68 -0.42 6.46 -2.48
C VAL A 68 -1.27 7.64 -2.02
N LEU A 69 -0.72 8.51 -1.17
CA LEU A 69 -1.46 9.64 -0.60
C LEU A 69 -1.57 10.84 -1.55
N LYS A 70 -0.76 10.90 -2.62
CA LYS A 70 -0.79 11.98 -3.63
C LYS A 70 -0.75 13.41 -3.05
N GLY A 71 -0.24 13.59 -1.83
CA GLY A 71 -0.12 14.88 -1.16
C GLY A 71 -1.15 15.16 -0.04
N ASP A 72 -2.03 14.21 0.28
CA ASP A 72 -2.80 14.17 1.54
C ASP A 72 -1.91 13.92 2.76
#